data_AF-V8G5L7-F1
#
_entry.id   AF-V8G5L7-F1
#
_cell.length_a   1.000
_cell.length_b   1.000
_cell.length_c   1.000
_cell.angle_alpha   90.00
_cell.angle_beta   90.00
_cell.angle_gamma   90.00
#
_symmetry.space_group_name_H-M   'P 1'
#
loop_
_entity.id
_entity.type
_entity.pdbx_description
1 polymer ?
#
loop_
_entity_poly.entity_id
_entity_poly.type
_entity_poly.pdbx_seq_one_letter_code
_entity_poly.pdbx_strand_id
1 'polypeptide(L)'
;MDDIQIELIYAESPTTIWHQILTVPSTCCVEEAIKQTSFKTDFPNLDLTTLGVGIFGQKASLQQQLKPNDRIELCRQLTFDPKESRKRRAIHRKAGILKKKHLKPDRAKKIDYDEYA
;
A
#
# COMPACT_ATOMS: atom_id res chain seq x y z
N MET A 1 27.60 10.01 10.09
CA MET A 1 26.61 9.38 9.20
C MET A 1 25.28 9.86 9.71
N ASP A 2 24.50 10.53 8.87
CA ASP A 2 23.20 11.03 9.31
C ASP A 2 22.20 9.88 9.26
N ASP A 3 21.47 9.71 10.35
CA ASP A 3 20.39 8.76 10.44
C ASP A 3 19.06 9.47 10.12
N ILE A 4 18.15 8.71 9.54
CA ILE A 4 16.81 9.16 9.16
C ILE A 4 15.77 8.30 9.86
N GLN A 5 14.67 8.93 10.27
CA GLN A 5 13.53 8.22 10.80
C GLN A 5 12.58 7.85 9.66
N ILE A 6 12.10 6.60 9.66
CA ILE A 6 11.14 6.08 8.69
C ILE A 6 10.08 5.24 9.39
N GLU A 7 9.01 4.96 8.66
CA GLU A 7 7.93 4.09 9.11
C GLU A 7 7.75 2.91 8.15
N LEU A 8 7.52 1.71 8.69
CA LEU A 8 7.14 0.53 7.92
C LEU A 8 5.75 0.09 8.33
N ILE A 9 4.85 -0.01 7.35
CA ILE A 9 3.47 -0.46 7.53
C ILE A 9 3.23 -1.71 6.69
N TYR A 10 2.58 -2.71 7.28
CA TYR A 10 2.05 -3.87 6.57
C TYR A 10 0.55 -4.06 6.88
N ALA A 11 -0.25 -4.12 5.81
CA ALA A 11 -1.67 -4.41 5.91
C ALA A 11 -1.91 -5.92 5.96
N GLU A 12 -1.71 -6.51 7.14
CA GLU A 12 -1.90 -7.94 7.40
C GLU A 12 -3.33 -8.39 7.05
N SER A 13 -4.34 -7.63 7.49
CA SER A 13 -5.75 -7.89 7.24
C SER A 13 -6.53 -6.58 7.02
N PRO A 14 -7.80 -6.64 6.58
CA PRO A 14 -8.63 -5.44 6.46
C PRO A 14 -8.84 -4.67 7.78
N THR A 15 -8.62 -5.32 8.93
CA THR A 15 -8.86 -4.76 10.27
C THR A 15 -7.57 -4.63 11.08
N THR A 16 -6.45 -5.17 10.60
CA THR A 16 -5.20 -5.25 11.35
C THR A 16 -4.07 -4.69 10.52
N ILE A 17 -3.36 -3.72 11.10
CA ILE A 17 -2.17 -3.10 10.54
C ILE A 17 -1.02 -3.40 11.47
N TRP A 18 0.06 -3.94 10.92
CA TRP A 18 1.34 -4.02 11.59
C TRP A 18 2.14 -2.75 11.25
N HIS A 19 2.73 -2.11 12.25
CA HIS A 19 3.43 -0.84 12.11
C HIS A 19 4.67 -0.80 12.99
N GLN A 20 5.79 -0.37 12.42
CA GLN A 20 7.03 -0.15 13.15
C GLN A 20 7.70 1.13 12.67
N ILE A 21 8.19 1.92 13.62
CA ILE A 21 9.03 3.10 13.37
C ILE A 21 10.47 2.71 13.67
N LEU A 22 11.40 3.11 12.81
CA LEU A 22 12.82 2.84 13.00
C LEU A 22 13.69 3.98 12.48
N THR A 23 14.88 4.06 13.06
CA THR A 23 15.94 4.98 12.66
C THR A 23 16.98 4.18 11.89
N VAL A 24 17.26 4.57 10.65
CA VAL A 24 18.19 3.89 9.75
C VAL A 24 19.20 4.88 9.18
N PRO A 25 20.38 4.42 8.71
CA PRO A 25 21.31 5.30 8.00
C PRO A 25 20.64 5.97 6.79
N SER A 26 20.98 7.23 6.51
CA SER A 26 20.49 7.96 5.32
C SER A 26 20.82 7.30 3.97
N THR A 27 21.80 6.40 3.94
CA THR A 27 22.17 5.62 2.75
C THR A 27 21.33 4.35 2.57
N CYS A 28 20.46 4.03 3.53
CA CYS A 28 19.69 2.78 3.58
C CYS A 28 18.65 2.73 2.45
N CYS A 29 18.52 1.56 1.84
CA CYS A 29 17.44 1.29 0.90
C CYS A 29 16.24 0.60 1.58
N VAL A 30 15.11 0.53 0.87
CA VAL A 30 13.88 -0.10 1.36
C VAL A 30 14.10 -1.52 1.88
N GLU A 31 14.84 -2.36 1.14
CA GLU A 31 15.09 -3.75 1.53
C GLU A 31 15.89 -3.86 2.83
N GLU A 32 16.93 -3.03 2.98
CA GLU A 32 17.77 -2.99 4.17
C GLU A 32 16.99 -2.50 5.39
N ALA A 33 16.14 -1.49 5.22
CA ALA A 33 15.28 -1.01 6.29
C ALA A 33 14.30 -2.11 6.75
N ILE A 34 13.65 -2.83 5.82
CA ILE A 34 12.77 -3.95 6.18
C ILE A 34 13.53 -5.04 6.94
N LYS A 35 14.77 -5.36 6.53
CA LYS A 35 15.60 -6.36 7.22
C LYS A 35 15.97 -5.98 8.66
N GLN A 36 15.96 -4.69 9.00
CA GLN A 36 16.22 -4.20 10.36
C GLN A 36 14.98 -4.25 11.27
N THR A 37 13.79 -4.50 10.70
CA THR A 37 12.54 -4.61 11.47
C THR A 37 12.28 -6.03 11.98
N SER A 38 11.34 -6.20 12.91
CA SER A 38 10.88 -7.53 13.33
C SER A 38 9.98 -8.20 12.30
N PHE A 39 9.72 -7.57 11.15
CA PHE A 39 8.78 -8.03 10.14
C PHE A 39 8.98 -9.49 9.72
N LYS A 40 10.23 -9.91 9.48
CA LYS A 40 10.53 -11.29 9.08
C LYS A 40 10.32 -12.30 10.21
N THR A 41 10.49 -11.88 11.45
CA THR A 41 10.23 -12.71 12.64
C THR A 41 8.74 -12.85 12.88
N ASP A 42 7.98 -11.76 12.72
CA ASP A 42 6.53 -11.72 12.92
C ASP A 42 5.80 -12.44 11.78
N PHE A 43 6.34 -12.40 10.56
CA PHE A 43 5.76 -12.99 9.36
C PHE A 43 6.74 -13.91 8.61
N PRO A 44 7.15 -15.05 9.20
CA PRO A 44 8.22 -15.90 8.66
C PRO A 44 7.87 -16.56 7.31
N ASN A 45 6.57 -16.69 7.00
CA ASN A 45 6.07 -17.31 5.78
C ASN A 45 5.91 -16.31 4.61
N LEU A 46 6.13 -15.02 4.84
CA LEU A 46 6.00 -14.00 3.78
C LEU A 46 7.32 -13.81 3.04
N ASP A 47 7.25 -13.90 1.72
CA ASP A 47 8.36 -13.53 0.85
C ASP A 47 8.21 -12.07 0.41
N LEU A 48 9.17 -11.22 0.77
CA LEU A 48 9.19 -9.80 0.42
C LEU A 48 9.15 -9.55 -1.09
N THR A 49 9.71 -10.46 -1.90
CA THR A 49 9.70 -10.30 -3.37
C THR A 49 8.30 -10.46 -3.97
N THR A 50 7.41 -11.10 -3.22
CA THR A 50 6.03 -11.36 -3.62
C THR A 50 5.08 -10.23 -3.20
N LEU A 51 5.48 -9.40 -2.24
CA LEU A 51 4.68 -8.29 -1.74
C LEU A 51 4.81 -7.06 -2.65
N GLY A 52 3.73 -6.29 -2.73
CA GLY A 52 3.78 -4.96 -3.34
C GLY A 52 4.45 -3.99 -2.38
N VAL A 53 5.43 -3.23 -2.86
CA VAL A 53 6.13 -2.23 -2.05
C VAL A 53 5.80 -0.84 -2.57
N GLY A 54 5.48 0.07 -1.66
CA GLY A 54 5.27 1.47 -1.97
C GLY A 54 5.83 2.42 -0.91
N ILE A 55 5.98 3.68 -1.30
CA ILE A 55 6.26 4.79 -0.38
C ILE A 55 5.16 5.83 -0.59
N PHE A 56 4.42 6.17 0.46
CA PHE A 56 3.28 7.09 0.41
C PHE A 56 2.31 6.84 -0.77
N GLY A 57 1.86 5.59 -0.93
CA GLY A 57 0.93 5.19 -1.99
C GLY A 57 1.52 5.13 -3.41
N GLN A 58 2.81 5.43 -3.59
CA GLN A 58 3.51 5.29 -4.87
C GLN A 58 4.29 3.98 -4.89
N LYS A 59 4.27 3.26 -6.01
CA LYS A 59 5.04 2.03 -6.18
C LYS A 59 6.54 2.33 -6.05
N ALA A 60 7.23 1.58 -5.21
CA ALA A 60 8.67 1.70 -4.97
C ALA A 60 9.39 0.37 -5.28
N SER A 61 10.69 0.43 -5.54
CA SER A 61 11.53 -0.77 -5.62
C SER A 61 12.19 -1.06 -4.27
N LEU A 62 12.61 -2.31 -4.06
CA LEU A 62 13.37 -2.72 -2.89
C LEU A 62 14.73 -2.01 -2.77
N GLN A 63 15.28 -1.54 -3.89
CA GLN A 63 16.58 -0.84 -3.97
C GLN A 63 16.45 0.68 -3.91
N GLN A 64 15.24 1.21 -3.81
CA GLN A 64 15.02 2.66 -3.72
C GLN A 64 15.61 3.19 -2.41
N GLN A 65 16.36 4.31 -2.50
CA GLN A 65 16.90 5.00 -1.33
C GLN A 65 15.78 5.70 -0.55
N LEU A 66 15.90 5.66 0.78
CA LEU A 66 14.95 6.26 1.69
C LEU A 66 15.26 7.72 1.97
N LYS A 67 14.21 8.48 2.27
CA LYS A 67 14.28 9.86 2.72
C LYS A 67 13.74 9.99 4.15
N PRO A 68 14.11 11.06 4.88
CA PRO A 68 13.53 11.35 6.18
C PRO A 68 12.00 11.35 6.13
N ASN A 69 11.39 10.65 7.08
CA ASN A 69 9.95 10.48 7.25
C ASN A 69 9.25 9.68 6.15
N ASP A 70 10.00 8.93 5.33
CA ASP A 70 9.38 8.01 4.38
C ASP A 70 8.55 6.94 5.11
N ARG A 71 7.35 6.68 4.56
CA ARG A 71 6.50 5.57 5.00
C ARG A 71 6.47 4.48 3.94
N ILE A 72 7.15 3.39 4.25
CA ILE A 72 7.17 2.17 3.45
C ILE A 72 5.88 1.40 3.72
N GLU A 73 5.18 1.05 2.65
CA GLU A 73 3.88 0.38 2.67
C GLU A 73 4.03 -0.99 1.98
N LEU A 74 3.91 -2.06 2.74
CA LEU A 74 3.88 -3.44 2.26
C LEU A 74 2.43 -3.87 2.01
N CYS A 75 2.12 -4.14 0.76
CA CYS A 75 0.81 -4.59 0.30
C CYS A 75 0.81 -6.10 0.07
N ARG A 76 -0.18 -6.77 0.66
CA ARG A 76 -0.46 -8.19 0.39
C ARG A 76 -0.78 -8.45 -1.07
N GLN A 77 -0.48 -9.66 -1.53
CA GLN A 77 -0.90 -10.10 -2.85
C GLN A 77 -2.43 -10.12 -2.99
N LEU A 78 -2.89 -9.87 -4.21
CA LEU A 78 -4.29 -10.01 -4.55
C LEU A 78 -4.63 -11.48 -4.62
N THR A 79 -5.53 -11.93 -3.74
CA THR A 79 -6.08 -13.29 -3.72
C THR A 79 -7.03 -13.57 -4.89
N PHE A 80 -7.31 -12.55 -5.72
CA PHE A 80 -8.30 -12.66 -6.77
C PHE A 80 -7.86 -11.95 -8.05
N ASP A 81 -8.12 -12.59 -9.20
CA ASP A 81 -7.80 -12.01 -10.50
C ASP A 81 -8.61 -10.70 -10.72
N PRO A 82 -7.92 -9.56 -10.90
CA PRO A 82 -8.57 -8.29 -11.21
C PRO A 82 -9.49 -8.35 -12.43
N LYS A 83 -9.15 -9.14 -13.46
CA LYS A 83 -9.95 -9.29 -14.68
C LYS A 83 -11.25 -10.01 -14.39
N GLU A 84 -11.19 -11.10 -13.64
CA GLU A 84 -12.40 -11.84 -13.27
C GLU A 84 -13.29 -10.98 -12.35
N SER A 85 -12.70 -10.10 -11.53
CA SER A 85 -13.45 -9.11 -10.71
C SER A 85 -14.17 -8.09 -11.57
N ARG A 86 -13.46 -7.58 -12.59
CA ARG A 86 -14.04 -6.65 -13.56
C ARG A 86 -15.15 -7.35 -14.36
N LYS A 87 -14.95 -8.60 -14.77
CA LYS A 87 -15.92 -9.41 -15.53
C LYS A 87 -17.19 -9.68 -14.72
N ARG A 88 -17.08 -10.14 -13.47
CA ARG A 88 -18.23 -10.31 -12.58
C ARG A 88 -19.00 -9.01 -12.40
N ARG A 89 -18.31 -7.90 -12.13
CA ARG A 89 -18.97 -6.58 -12.02
C ARG A 89 -19.69 -6.18 -13.30
N ALA A 90 -19.11 -6.42 -14.47
CA ALA A 90 -19.74 -6.15 -15.75
C ALA A 90 -20.98 -7.03 -15.98
N ILE A 91 -20.93 -8.33 -15.64
CA ILE A 91 -22.07 -9.25 -15.72
C ILE A 91 -23.19 -8.82 -14.78
N HIS A 92 -22.89 -8.54 -13.50
CA HIS A 92 -23.89 -8.04 -12.55
C HIS A 92 -24.52 -6.71 -12.97
N ARG A 93 -23.77 -5.86 -13.69
CA ARG A 93 -24.31 -4.62 -14.26
C ARG A 93 -25.25 -4.91 -15.43
N LYS A 94 -24.87 -5.82 -16.34
CA LYS A 94 -25.72 -6.25 -17.47
C LYS A 94 -27.01 -6.94 -17.00
N ALA A 95 -26.92 -7.75 -15.94
CA ALA A 95 -28.07 -8.47 -15.36
C ALA A 95 -29.00 -7.58 -14.52
N GLY A 96 -28.73 -6.27 -14.38
CA GLY A 96 -29.57 -5.35 -13.60
C GLY A 96 -29.53 -5.54 -12.08
N ILE A 97 -28.67 -6.44 -11.58
CA ILE A 97 -28.51 -6.77 -10.15
C ILE A 97 -27.92 -5.55 -9.41
N LEU A 98 -27.03 -4.79 -10.07
CA LEU A 98 -26.48 -3.55 -9.54
C LEU A 98 -27.44 -2.36 -9.76
N LYS A 99 -28.29 -2.08 -8.75
CA LYS A 99 -29.12 -0.86 -8.68
C LYS A 99 -28.27 0.41 -8.50
N LYS A 100 -28.79 1.59 -8.91
CA LYS A 100 -28.15 2.92 -8.75
C LYS A 100 -27.55 3.15 -7.35
N LYS A 101 -28.23 2.69 -6.29
CA LYS A 101 -27.76 2.78 -4.90
C LYS A 101 -26.49 1.99 -4.57
N HIS A 102 -26.11 1.02 -5.41
CA HIS A 102 -24.90 0.19 -5.24
C HIS A 102 -23.71 0.70 -6.06
N LEU A 103 -23.92 1.71 -6.91
CA LEU A 103 -22.85 2.34 -7.69
C LEU A 103 -22.27 3.49 -6.86
N LYS A 104 -20.94 3.61 -6.80
CA LYS A 104 -20.31 4.78 -6.19
C LYS A 104 -20.75 6.03 -6.97
N PRO A 105 -21.09 7.14 -6.29
CA PRO A 105 -21.38 8.39 -6.97
C PRO A 105 -20.17 8.81 -7.82
N ASP A 106 -20.46 9.42 -8.96
CA ASP A 106 -19.43 9.90 -9.88
C ASP A 106 -18.58 10.97 -9.19
N ARG A 107 -17.33 10.61 -8.86
CA ARG A 107 -16.38 11.50 -8.18
C ARG A 107 -15.80 12.57 -9.11
N ALA A 108 -16.08 12.51 -10.41
CA ALA A 108 -15.65 13.55 -11.36
C ALA A 108 -16.36 14.89 -11.14
N LYS A 109 -17.43 14.94 -10.33
CA LYS A 109 -18.09 16.18 -9.92
C LYS A 109 -17.75 16.51 -8.47
N LYS A 110 -16.92 17.54 -8.29
CA LYS A 110 -16.46 18.22 -7.05
C LYS A 110 -15.15 17.71 -6.43
N ILE A 111 -14.06 18.34 -6.85
CA ILE A 111 -13.19 19.06 -5.93
C ILE A 111 -12.96 20.43 -6.59
N ASP A 112 -13.56 21.47 -6.04
CA ASP A 112 -13.20 22.86 -6.37
C ASP A 112 -12.01 23.20 -5.46
N TYR A 113 -10.87 23.57 -6.05
CA TYR A 113 -9.60 23.74 -5.35
C TYR A 113 -9.32 25.23 -5.04
N ASP A 114 -10.37 26.03 -4.87
CA ASP A 114 -10.28 27.50 -4.75
C ASP A 114 -10.55 28.02 -3.33
N GLU A 115 -10.18 27.30 -2.28
CA GLU A 115 -10.24 27.82 -0.89
C GLU A 115 -8.98 27.46 -0.07
N TYR A 116 -7.85 28.03 -0.49
CA TYR A 116 -6.71 28.35 0.38
C TYR A 116 -6.02 29.63 -0.13
N ALA A 117 -6.75 30.74 -0.13
CA ALA A 117 -6.21 32.09 -0.23
C ALA A 117 -6.37 32.81 1.12
#